data_AF-A0A6G1LNY8-F1
#
_entry.id   AF-A0A6G1LNY8-F1
#
_cell.length_a   1.000
_cell.length_b   1.000
_cell.length_c   1.000
_cell.angle_alpha   90.00
_cell.angle_beta   90.00
_cell.angle_gamma   90.00
#
_symmetry.space_group_name_H-M   'P 1'
#
loop_
_entity.id
_entity.type
_entity.pdbx_description
1 polymer ?
#
loop_
_entity_poly.entity_id
_entity_poly.type
_entity_poly.pdbx_seq_one_letter_code
_entity_poly.pdbx_strand_id
1 'polypeptide(L)'
;MTLFIDQVPTARPNGMQNPRKQSSAKRDRKNHVQDFEITSIRGKEQLLDLSAEIRAGLSKPNHDGLRSFPSLLLWDERGLKYFEEVTYAPEYYLTNTEISLLERHSHEIAKNIKSGSVLLELGSGSLRKTNILLKAIDAAGKHVD
;
A
#
# COMPACT_ATOMS: atom_id res chain seq x y z
N MET A 1 -2.93 -3.91 -11.14
CA MET A 1 -2.67 -2.80 -10.19
C MET A 1 -1.19 -2.52 -10.26
N THR A 2 -0.82 -1.38 -10.85
CA THR A 2 0.55 -1.09 -11.27
C THR A 2 1.32 -0.41 -10.15
N LEU A 3 2.45 -0.98 -9.74
CA LEU A 3 3.37 -0.38 -8.80
C LEU A 3 4.18 0.72 -9.50
N PHE A 4 4.09 1.96 -9.02
CA PHE A 4 4.92 3.07 -9.48
C PHE A 4 6.10 3.25 -8.52
N ILE A 5 7.32 3.26 -9.04
CA ILE A 5 8.54 3.56 -8.29
C ILE A 5 9.00 4.95 -8.74
N ASP A 6 8.86 5.95 -7.86
CA ASP A 6 9.38 7.29 -8.12
C ASP A 6 10.84 7.38 -7.65
N GLN A 7 11.69 8.04 -8.44
CA GLN A 7 13.14 8.13 -8.22
C GLN A 7 13.49 9.55 -7.76
N VAL A 8 13.62 9.77 -6.45
CA VAL A 8 14.02 11.08 -5.91
C VAL A 8 15.55 11.23 -5.94
N PRO A 9 16.13 12.39 -6.36
CA PRO A 9 17.57 12.61 -6.33
C PRO A 9 18.09 12.89 -4.91
N THR A 10 19.12 12.16 -4.45
CA THR A 10 19.76 12.39 -3.15
C THR A 10 20.96 13.34 -3.27
N ALA A 11 20.94 14.46 -2.54
CA ALA A 11 22.14 15.27 -2.27
C ALA A 11 22.63 14.99 -0.84
N ARG A 12 23.93 14.69 -0.67
CA ARG A 12 24.64 14.65 0.62
C ARG A 12 25.61 15.83 0.71
N PRO A 13 25.96 16.26 1.93
CA PRO A 13 27.37 16.49 2.22
C PRO A 13 27.88 15.81 3.51
N ASN A 14 29.19 15.57 3.50
CA ASN A 14 30.05 14.89 4.49
C ASN A 14 30.22 15.65 5.82
N GLY A 15 30.62 14.93 6.89
CA GLY A 15 31.51 15.51 7.91
C GLY A 15 31.54 14.88 9.32
N MET A 16 32.68 14.25 9.65
CA MET A 16 33.34 14.13 10.96
C MET A 16 32.93 13.07 12.02
N GLN A 17 33.96 12.29 12.41
CA GLN A 17 34.06 11.30 13.50
C GLN A 17 34.43 11.98 14.84
N ASN A 18 34.04 11.41 16.00
CA ASN A 18 34.94 10.80 17.03
C ASN A 18 34.18 10.34 18.33
N PRO A 19 34.79 9.64 19.33
CA PRO A 19 34.25 8.37 19.83
C PRO A 19 33.96 8.25 21.35
N ARG A 20 33.34 7.12 21.73
CA ARG A 20 33.25 6.42 23.04
C ARG A 20 32.59 7.13 24.23
N LYS A 21 31.54 6.49 24.77
CA LYS A 21 31.49 5.95 26.14
C LYS A 21 30.40 4.87 26.25
N GLN A 22 30.81 3.66 26.60
CA GLN A 22 29.92 2.57 27.02
C GLN A 22 29.54 2.79 28.49
N SER A 23 28.25 2.81 28.80
CA SER A 23 27.76 2.43 30.13
C SER A 23 26.39 1.76 29.98
N SER A 24 26.32 0.51 30.40
CA SER A 24 25.13 -0.33 30.46
C SER A 24 24.14 0.15 31.51
N ALA A 25 22.89 0.44 31.11
CA ALA A 25 21.74 0.44 32.01
C ALA A 25 20.42 0.23 31.23
N LYS A 26 19.69 -0.83 31.60
CA LYS A 26 18.26 -1.13 31.38
C LYS A 26 17.60 -0.59 30.10
N ARG A 27 17.40 -1.46 29.09
CA ARG A 27 16.42 -1.24 28.02
C ARG A 27 15.01 -1.49 28.54
N ASP A 28 14.35 -0.43 28.99
CA ASP A 28 12.89 -0.37 28.98
C ASP A 28 12.44 -0.43 27.51
N ARG A 29 11.75 -1.51 27.12
CA ARG A 29 11.04 -1.56 25.83
C ARG A 29 9.82 -0.66 25.92
N LYS A 30 10.03 0.65 25.88
CA LYS A 30 8.97 1.60 25.54
C LYS A 30 8.59 1.30 24.09
N ASN A 31 7.38 0.79 23.89
CA ASN A 31 6.77 0.74 22.56
C ASN A 31 6.76 2.16 22.03
N HIS A 32 7.70 2.45 21.14
CA HIS A 32 7.76 3.70 20.41
C HIS A 32 6.70 3.58 19.31
N VAL A 33 5.45 3.86 19.66
CA VAL A 33 4.45 4.17 18.65
C VAL A 33 4.91 5.50 18.08
N GLN A 34 5.54 5.45 16.90
CA GLN A 34 5.81 6.67 16.16
C GLN A 34 4.46 7.30 15.83
N ASP A 35 4.28 8.56 16.18
CA ASP A 35 3.14 9.34 15.71
C ASP A 35 3.32 9.51 14.21
N PHE A 36 2.54 8.78 13.42
CA PHE A 36 2.52 8.93 11.98
C PHE A 36 1.53 10.02 11.60
N GLU A 37 2.01 11.04 10.89
CA GLU A 37 1.14 12.03 10.25
C GLU A 37 0.44 11.36 9.06
N ILE A 38 -0.88 11.14 9.17
CA ILE A 38 -1.68 10.62 8.06
C ILE A 38 -2.02 11.77 7.13
N THR A 39 -1.24 11.91 6.07
CA THR A 39 -1.53 12.86 4.98
C THR A 39 -2.50 12.24 3.98
N SER A 40 -3.71 12.78 3.90
CA SER A 40 -4.65 12.42 2.83
C SER A 40 -4.10 12.88 1.48
N ILE A 41 -3.86 11.93 0.57
CA ILE A 41 -3.52 12.24 -0.84
C ILE A 41 -4.72 12.78 -1.62
N ARG A 42 -5.94 12.64 -1.08
CA ARG A 42 -7.14 13.24 -1.66
C ARG A 42 -7.10 14.72 -1.33
N GLY A 43 -7.09 15.58 -2.35
CA GLY A 43 -7.12 17.04 -2.17
C GLY A 43 -8.32 17.51 -1.35
N LYS A 44 -8.31 18.78 -0.92
CA LYS A 44 -9.29 19.37 0.02
C LYS A 44 -10.77 19.27 -0.38
N GLU A 45 -11.11 18.87 -1.60
CA GLU A 45 -12.47 19.03 -2.16
C GLU A 45 -13.26 17.75 -2.48
N GLN A 46 -12.77 16.53 -2.24
CA GLN A 46 -13.52 15.33 -2.64
C GLN A 46 -13.61 14.26 -1.54
N LEU A 47 -14.34 14.61 -0.48
CA LEU A 47 -15.08 13.60 0.27
C LEU A 47 -16.38 13.35 -0.52
N LEU A 48 -16.50 12.14 -1.08
CA LEU A 48 -17.75 11.68 -1.72
C LEU A 48 -18.90 11.88 -0.72
N ASP A 49 -19.92 12.65 -1.09
CA ASP A 49 -21.18 12.68 -0.34
C ASP A 49 -21.96 11.39 -0.68
N LEU A 50 -21.62 10.33 0.06
CA LEU A 50 -22.24 9.02 -0.09
C LEU A 50 -23.77 9.08 0.02
N SER A 51 -24.31 9.96 0.86
CA SER A 51 -25.76 10.09 1.04
C SER A 51 -26.41 10.65 -0.22
N ALA A 52 -25.85 11.71 -0.79
CA ALA A 52 -26.32 12.29 -2.04
C ALA A 52 -26.22 11.29 -3.21
N GLU A 53 -25.11 10.56 -3.33
CA GLU A 53 -24.92 9.59 -4.40
C GLU A 53 -25.87 8.39 -4.30
N ILE A 54 -26.08 7.85 -3.10
CA ILE A 54 -27.06 6.79 -2.86
C ILE A 54 -28.45 7.27 -3.24
N ARG A 55 -28.84 8.48 -2.80
CA ARG A 55 -30.16 9.04 -3.12
C ARG A 55 -30.33 9.22 -4.63
N ALA A 56 -29.34 9.77 -5.32
CA ALA A 56 -29.37 9.97 -6.76
C ALA A 56 -29.46 8.64 -7.51
N GLY A 57 -28.68 7.64 -7.10
CA GLY A 57 -28.68 6.30 -7.68
C GLY A 57 -30.02 5.56 -7.51
N LEU A 58 -30.65 5.70 -6.35
CA LEU A 58 -31.95 5.06 -6.06
C LEU A 58 -33.14 5.78 -6.71
N SER A 59 -33.02 7.08 -6.99
CA SER A 59 -34.10 7.91 -7.56
C SER A 59 -34.24 7.77 -9.07
N LYS A 60 -33.39 6.98 -9.73
CA LYS A 60 -33.46 6.76 -11.20
C LYS A 60 -34.78 6.06 -11.59
N PRO A 61 -35.47 6.53 -12.65
CA PRO A 61 -36.74 5.97 -13.08
C PRO A 61 -36.55 4.56 -13.67
N ASN A 62 -37.47 3.65 -13.34
CA ASN A 62 -37.40 2.22 -13.67
C ASN A 62 -37.38 1.91 -15.18
N HIS A 63 -37.77 2.85 -16.03
CA HIS A 63 -37.92 2.62 -17.47
C HIS A 63 -36.65 2.92 -18.28
N ASP A 64 -35.82 3.90 -17.86
CA ASP A 64 -34.66 4.37 -18.65
C ASP A 64 -33.36 4.51 -17.83
N GLY A 65 -33.42 4.39 -16.50
CA GLY A 65 -32.27 4.57 -15.62
C GLY A 65 -32.06 3.39 -14.68
N LEU A 66 -30.96 2.63 -14.86
CA LEU A 66 -30.57 1.58 -13.92
C LEU A 66 -30.21 2.18 -12.56
N ARG A 67 -30.94 1.77 -11.52
CA ARG A 67 -30.60 2.09 -10.14
C ARG A 67 -29.19 1.59 -9.84
N SER A 68 -28.46 2.37 -9.06
CA SER A 68 -27.03 2.14 -8.82
C SER A 68 -26.64 2.51 -7.40
N PHE A 69 -25.58 1.89 -6.89
CA PHE A 69 -24.92 2.25 -5.64
C PHE A 69 -23.46 2.64 -5.90
N PRO A 70 -22.87 3.55 -5.11
CA PRO A 70 -21.44 3.80 -5.13
C PRO A 70 -20.66 2.53 -4.80
N SER A 71 -19.65 2.19 -5.60
CA SER A 71 -18.81 1.01 -5.35
C SER A 71 -18.02 1.11 -4.03
N LEU A 72 -17.84 2.33 -3.50
CA LEU A 72 -17.19 2.54 -2.21
C LEU A 72 -17.87 1.78 -1.06
N LEU A 73 -19.18 1.55 -1.16
CA LEU A 73 -19.95 0.77 -0.18
C LEU A 73 -19.55 -0.70 -0.09
N LEU A 74 -18.81 -1.23 -1.08
CA LEU A 74 -18.33 -2.61 -1.10
C LEU A 74 -17.06 -2.83 -0.27
N TRP A 75 -16.43 -1.78 0.23
CA TRP A 75 -15.10 -1.86 0.86
C TRP A 75 -15.15 -1.60 2.38
N ASP A 76 -16.25 -1.97 3.03
CA ASP A 76 -16.27 -2.11 4.49
C ASP A 76 -15.43 -3.34 4.92
N GLU A 77 -15.25 -3.54 6.23
CA GLU A 77 -14.48 -4.66 6.77
C GLU A 77 -14.94 -6.02 6.23
N ARG A 78 -16.25 -6.22 6.09
CA ARG A 78 -16.83 -7.48 5.60
C ARG A 78 -16.64 -7.64 4.11
N GLY A 79 -16.81 -6.57 3.34
CA GLY A 79 -16.59 -6.55 1.91
C GLY A 79 -15.14 -6.81 1.55
N LEU A 80 -14.19 -6.26 2.32
CA LEU A 80 -12.77 -6.57 2.19
C LEU A 80 -12.47 -8.05 2.46
N LYS A 81 -13.02 -8.63 3.53
CA LYS A 81 -12.87 -10.06 3.82
C LYS A 81 -13.45 -10.94 2.71
N TYR A 82 -14.65 -10.61 2.22
CA TYR A 82 -15.27 -11.34 1.13
C TYR A 82 -14.47 -11.22 -0.17
N PHE A 83 -13.93 -10.04 -0.46
CA PHE A 83 -13.06 -9.83 -1.60
C PHE A 83 -11.80 -10.71 -1.51
N GLU A 84 -11.17 -10.80 -0.34
CA GLU A 84 -10.06 -11.74 -0.15
C GLU A 84 -10.50 -13.18 -0.45
N GLU A 85 -11.57 -13.66 0.15
CA GLU A 85 -12.06 -15.02 -0.07
C GLU A 85 -12.34 -15.33 -1.55
N VAL A 86 -13.06 -14.44 -2.25
CA VAL A 86 -13.37 -14.60 -3.67
C VAL A 86 -12.11 -14.60 -4.53
N THR A 87 -11.16 -13.72 -4.23
CA THR A 87 -9.96 -13.60 -5.05
C THR A 87 -8.98 -14.76 -4.88
N TYR A 88 -9.15 -15.61 -3.87
CA TYR A 88 -8.41 -16.87 -3.72
C TYR A 88 -9.14 -18.10 -4.26
N ALA A 89 -10.38 -17.95 -4.71
CA ALA A 89 -11.11 -19.04 -5.33
C ALA A 89 -10.35 -19.56 -6.57
N PRO A 90 -10.30 -20.89 -6.81
CA PRO A 90 -9.61 -21.47 -7.98
C PRO A 90 -10.04 -20.88 -9.32
N GLU A 91 -11.31 -20.46 -9.43
CA GLU A 91 -11.91 -19.86 -10.61
C GLU A 91 -11.39 -18.43 -10.85
N TYR A 92 -10.95 -17.73 -9.79
CA TYR A 92 -10.43 -16.37 -9.86
C TYR A 92 -8.89 -16.37 -9.99
N TYR A 93 -8.39 -16.71 -11.18
CA TYR A 93 -6.97 -16.95 -11.40
C TYR A 93 -6.06 -15.72 -11.19
N LEU A 94 -6.59 -14.49 -11.26
CA LEU A 94 -5.81 -13.25 -11.34
C LEU A 94 -4.87 -13.06 -10.14
N THR A 95 -5.37 -13.24 -8.91
CA THR A 95 -4.56 -13.01 -7.70
C THR A 95 -3.45 -14.03 -7.57
N ASN A 96 -3.75 -15.31 -7.81
CA ASN A 96 -2.75 -16.38 -7.73
C ASN A 96 -1.69 -16.25 -8.83
N THR A 97 -2.09 -15.79 -10.03
CA THR A 97 -1.17 -15.53 -11.14
C THR A 97 -0.26 -14.34 -10.85
N GLU A 98 -0.79 -13.25 -10.33
CA GLU A 98 -0.01 -12.07 -9.93
C GLU A 98 1.00 -12.43 -8.83
N ILE A 99 0.57 -13.17 -7.80
CA ILE A 99 1.47 -13.67 -6.75
C ILE A 99 2.59 -14.53 -7.37
N SER A 100 2.24 -15.50 -8.22
CA SER A 100 3.22 -16.39 -8.85
C SER A 100 4.25 -15.63 -9.70
N LEU A 101 3.81 -14.58 -10.41
CA LEU A 101 4.70 -13.71 -11.18
C LEU A 101 5.61 -12.88 -10.27
N LEU A 102 5.06 -12.31 -9.20
CA LEU A 102 5.86 -11.55 -8.22
C LEU A 102 6.90 -12.44 -7.54
N GLU A 103 6.53 -13.64 -7.11
CA GLU A 103 7.49 -14.58 -6.51
C GLU A 103 8.63 -14.92 -7.48
N ARG A 104 8.31 -15.14 -8.76
CA ARG A 104 9.31 -15.45 -9.79
C ARG A 104 10.22 -14.27 -10.13
N HIS A 105 9.70 -13.04 -10.19
CA HIS A 105 10.41 -11.88 -10.74
C HIS A 105 10.80 -10.83 -9.70
N SER A 106 10.42 -10.98 -8.42
CA SER A 106 10.66 -9.99 -7.36
C SER A 106 12.13 -9.57 -7.23
N HIS A 107 13.07 -10.51 -7.30
CA HIS A 107 14.50 -10.19 -7.25
C HIS A 107 14.99 -9.39 -8.47
N GLU A 108 14.45 -9.65 -9.66
CA GLU A 108 14.75 -8.89 -10.87
C GLU A 108 14.19 -7.47 -10.77
N ILE A 109 12.95 -7.33 -10.29
CA ILE A 109 12.34 -6.03 -10.02
C ILE A 109 13.18 -5.26 -8.99
N ALA A 110 13.53 -5.91 -7.87
CA ALA A 110 14.34 -5.32 -6.80
C ALA A 110 15.72 -4.85 -7.30
N LYS A 111 16.35 -5.55 -8.27
CA LYS A 111 17.62 -5.10 -8.88
C LYS A 111 17.52 -3.74 -9.56
N ASN A 112 16.36 -3.41 -10.14
CA ASN A 112 16.13 -2.15 -10.84
C ASN A 112 15.73 -0.99 -9.91
N ILE A 113 15.37 -1.26 -8.66
CA ILE A 113 15.05 -0.23 -7.66
C ILE A 113 16.35 0.37 -7.11
N LYS A 114 16.49 1.70 -7.06
CA LYS A 114 17.65 2.32 -6.41
C LYS A 114 17.46 2.34 -4.89
N SER A 115 18.54 2.16 -4.13
CA SER A 115 18.48 2.36 -2.67
C SER A 115 18.14 3.82 -2.37
N GLY A 116 17.25 4.05 -1.39
CA GLY A 116 16.69 5.36 -1.06
C GLY A 116 15.49 5.76 -1.93
N SER A 117 14.87 4.81 -2.64
CA SER A 117 13.59 5.06 -3.34
C SER A 117 12.42 4.98 -2.35
N VAL A 118 11.28 5.55 -2.72
CA VAL A 118 10.01 5.40 -1.98
C VAL A 118 9.17 4.31 -2.63
N LEU A 119 8.59 3.41 -1.83
CA LEU A 119 7.66 2.39 -2.31
C LEU A 119 6.20 2.80 -2.06
N LEU A 120 5.49 3.15 -3.13
CA LEU A 120 4.08 3.56 -3.04
C LEU A 120 3.13 2.44 -3.50
N GLU A 121 2.28 1.95 -2.59
CA GLU A 121 1.21 1.01 -2.91
C GLU A 121 -0.15 1.73 -2.96
N LEU A 122 -0.74 1.78 -4.16
CA LEU A 122 -2.03 2.43 -4.40
C LEU A 122 -3.20 1.51 -4.05
N GLY A 123 -3.47 1.37 -2.75
CA GLY A 123 -4.53 0.51 -2.21
C GLY A 123 -3.96 -0.75 -1.57
N SER A 124 -3.53 -0.64 -0.32
CA SER A 124 -2.69 -1.64 0.34
C SER A 124 -3.32 -3.03 0.54
N GLY A 125 -4.65 -3.13 0.58
CA GLY A 125 -5.33 -4.39 0.86
C GLY A 125 -4.68 -5.14 2.03
N SER A 126 -4.31 -6.41 1.82
CA SER A 126 -3.62 -7.26 2.81
C SER A 126 -2.09 -7.19 2.80
N LEU A 127 -1.47 -6.31 2.01
CA LEU A 127 -0.01 -6.16 1.85
C LEU A 127 0.73 -7.43 1.38
N ARG A 128 0.03 -8.52 1.06
CA ARG A 128 0.66 -9.82 0.73
C ARG A 128 1.58 -9.73 -0.47
N LYS A 129 1.14 -9.03 -1.51
CA LYS A 129 1.92 -8.83 -2.75
C LYS A 129 3.12 -7.93 -2.53
N THR A 130 2.92 -6.84 -1.79
CA THR A 130 3.97 -5.87 -1.43
C THR A 130 5.04 -6.50 -0.55
N ASN A 131 4.66 -7.38 0.36
CA ASN A 131 5.59 -8.13 1.21
C ASN A 131 6.59 -8.97 0.39
N ILE A 132 6.15 -9.56 -0.74
CA ILE A 132 7.04 -10.31 -1.64
C ILE A 132 8.15 -9.38 -2.18
N LEU A 133 7.77 -8.18 -2.62
CA LEU A 133 8.74 -7.23 -3.15
C LEU A 133 9.63 -6.63 -2.07
N LEU A 134 9.08 -6.27 -0.91
CA LEU A 134 9.85 -5.76 0.24
C LEU A 134 10.92 -6.75 0.68
N LYS A 135 10.60 -8.05 0.75
CA LYS A 135 11.58 -9.11 1.04
C LYS A 135 12.69 -9.17 -0.01
N ALA A 136 12.35 -9.02 -1.30
CA ALA A 136 13.35 -9.03 -2.36
C ALA A 136 14.25 -7.78 -2.35
N ILE A 137 13.71 -6.61 -1.98
CA ILE A 137 14.46 -5.36 -1.77
C ILE A 137 15.42 -5.49 -0.59
N ASP A 138 14.94 -6.01 0.54
CA ASP A 138 15.75 -6.25 1.74
C ASP A 138 16.88 -7.25 1.46
N ALA A 139 16.57 -8.36 0.79
CA ALA A 139 17.58 -9.34 0.36
C ALA A 139 18.63 -8.76 -0.61
N ALA A 140 18.28 -7.71 -1.37
CA ALA A 140 19.22 -6.98 -2.23
C ALA A 140 20.07 -5.94 -1.47
N GLY A 141 19.88 -5.80 -0.14
CA GLY A 141 20.59 -4.84 0.70
C GLY A 141 20.21 -3.38 0.41
N LYS A 142 18.99 -3.15 -0.09
CA LYS A 142 18.52 -1.82 -0.48
C LYS A 142 17.56 -1.27 0.56
N HIS A 143 17.71 0.00 0.88
CA HIS A 143 16.76 0.74 1.70
C HIS A 143 15.67 1.32 0.81
N VAL A 144 14.41 1.24 1.25
CA VAL A 144 13.29 1.98 0.66
C VAL A 144 12.47 2.60 1.79
N ASP A 145 11.94 3.78 1.53
CA ASP A 145 11.01 4.50 2.42
C ASP A 145 9.56 4.14 2.12
#